data_AF-A0A243SGD0-F1
#
_entry.id   AF-A0A243SGD0-F1
#
_cell.length_a   1.000
_cell.length_b   1.000
_cell.length_c   1.000
_cell.angle_alpha   90.00
_cell.angle_beta   90.00
_cell.angle_gamma   90.00
#
_symmetry.space_group_name_H-M   'P 1'
#
loop_
_entity.id
_entity.type
_entity.pdbx_description
1 polymer ?
#
loop_
_entity_poly.entity_id
_entity_poly.type
_entity_poly.pdbx_seq_one_letter_code
_entity_poly.pdbx_strand_id
1 'polypeptide(L)'
;MKIVNWNCNGAFRKKFKLLEQFDADIIVIQECEDPERSIDTNYKDWAKNYIWIGDNKNKGLGIFCKEVIKISNNNWQRENLKHFLSATINDDFNLIGLWNHHANSPTFGYIGQFWKYLQINKSLMSKAIIIGDFNSNKIWDKWDRWWNHSDVVRELEEIGIRSLYHDYHNERQGEESVPTFYLQKNVLKPFHIDYAFADEKEFAVIKKFEIGLNNNWIQWSDHMPILIEI
;
A
#
# COMPACT_ATOMS: atom_id res chain seq x y z
N MET A 1 16.74 -1.51 3.87
CA MET A 1 15.98 -1.69 2.62
C MET A 1 15.06 -0.49 2.44
N LYS A 2 14.93 0.04 1.23
CA LYS A 2 14.06 1.17 0.91
C LYS A 2 12.79 0.70 0.23
N ILE A 3 11.64 1.07 0.78
CA ILE A 3 10.32 0.73 0.25
C ILE A 3 9.60 2.02 -0.12
N VAL A 4 9.03 2.07 -1.32
CA VAL A 4 8.15 3.16 -1.76
C VAL A 4 6.75 2.63 -1.99
N ASN A 5 5.75 3.35 -1.50
CA ASN A 5 4.34 3.10 -1.82
C ASN A 5 3.72 4.33 -2.48
N TRP A 6 2.96 4.15 -3.55
CA TRP A 6 2.27 5.26 -4.19
C TRP A 6 1.06 4.81 -5.02
N ASN A 7 -0.12 5.33 -4.72
CA ASN A 7 -1.23 5.27 -5.66
C ASN A 7 -0.97 6.28 -6.78
N CYS A 8 -0.68 5.79 -7.98
CA CYS A 8 -0.23 6.64 -9.07
C CYS A 8 -1.37 7.37 -9.80
N ASN A 9 -2.64 7.09 -9.46
CA ASN A 9 -3.82 7.61 -10.16
C ASN A 9 -3.73 7.42 -11.69
N GLY A 10 -3.49 6.17 -12.10
CA GLY A 10 -3.37 5.76 -13.49
C GLY A 10 -2.14 6.26 -14.25
N ALA A 11 -1.98 5.77 -15.48
CA ALA A 11 -0.93 6.17 -16.42
C ALA A 11 0.50 6.09 -15.84
N PHE A 12 0.78 5.09 -15.01
CA PHE A 12 2.06 4.88 -14.35
C PHE A 12 3.23 4.73 -15.33
N ARG A 13 2.98 4.20 -16.53
CA ARG A 13 3.98 4.14 -17.62
C ARG A 13 4.59 5.51 -17.96
N LYS A 14 3.90 6.62 -17.65
CA LYS A 14 4.40 7.98 -17.85
C LYS A 14 5.10 8.57 -16.62
N LYS A 15 5.06 7.87 -15.48
CA LYS A 15 5.40 8.39 -14.14
C LYS A 15 6.49 7.58 -13.45
N PHE A 16 6.75 6.34 -13.85
CA PHE A 16 7.69 5.44 -13.14
C PHE A 16 9.09 6.02 -12.92
N LYS A 17 9.62 6.78 -13.91
CA LYS A 17 10.93 7.44 -13.80
C LYS A 17 11.03 8.45 -12.66
N LEU A 18 9.90 9.01 -12.20
CA LEU A 18 9.88 9.91 -11.05
C LEU A 18 10.33 9.20 -9.77
N LEU A 19 10.18 7.87 -9.70
CA LEU A 19 10.54 7.09 -8.51
C LEU A 19 12.01 6.65 -8.51
N GLU A 20 12.73 6.76 -9.63
CA GLU A 20 14.14 6.39 -9.74
C GLU A 20 15.02 7.20 -8.78
N GLN A 21 14.63 8.45 -8.49
CA GLN A 21 15.35 9.34 -7.56
C GLN A 21 15.45 8.77 -6.14
N PHE A 22 14.57 7.83 -5.77
CA PHE A 22 14.54 7.24 -4.44
C PHE A 22 15.46 6.03 -4.29
N ASP A 23 15.93 5.47 -5.41
CA ASP A 23 16.72 4.23 -5.44
C ASP A 23 16.08 3.13 -4.57
N ALA A 24 14.75 3.00 -4.68
CA ALA A 24 13.97 2.09 -3.86
C ALA A 24 14.26 0.63 -4.22
N ASP A 25 14.35 -0.21 -3.20
CA ASP A 25 14.55 -1.65 -3.37
C ASP A 25 13.24 -2.34 -3.76
N ILE A 26 12.12 -1.88 -3.17
CA ILE A 26 10.77 -2.36 -3.41
C ILE A 26 9.85 -1.17 -3.65
N ILE A 27 8.97 -1.28 -4.63
CA ILE A 27 7.99 -0.25 -4.98
C ILE A 27 6.61 -0.91 -5.09
N VAL A 28 5.65 -0.43 -4.31
CA VAL A 28 4.24 -0.89 -4.33
C VAL A 28 3.40 0.21 -4.95
N ILE A 29 2.76 -0.07 -6.09
CA ILE A 29 2.00 0.93 -6.84
C ILE A 29 0.55 0.49 -7.02
N GLN A 30 -0.37 1.30 -6.51
CA GLN A 30 -1.80 1.18 -6.81
C GLN A 30 -2.14 1.95 -8.08
N GLU A 31 -3.18 1.50 -8.76
CA GLU A 31 -3.69 2.03 -10.01
C GLU A 31 -2.73 1.99 -11.22
N CYS A 32 -1.68 1.17 -11.20
CA CYS A 32 -0.76 1.04 -12.32
C CYS A 32 -1.27 0.10 -13.43
N GLU A 33 -0.83 0.35 -14.65
CA GLU A 33 -0.98 -0.60 -15.76
C GLU A 33 -0.14 -1.85 -15.54
N ASP A 34 -0.62 -2.95 -16.13
CA ASP A 34 0.13 -4.19 -16.30
C ASP A 34 1.36 -3.94 -17.21
N PRO A 35 2.59 -4.11 -16.71
CA PRO A 35 3.80 -3.94 -17.51
C PRO A 35 3.85 -4.86 -18.73
N GLU A 36 3.51 -6.15 -18.59
CA GLU A 36 3.60 -7.12 -19.68
C GLU A 36 2.73 -6.70 -20.88
N ARG A 37 1.55 -6.18 -20.58
CA ARG A 37 0.54 -5.75 -21.57
C ARG A 37 0.65 -4.27 -21.97
N SER A 38 1.66 -3.56 -21.47
CA SER A 38 1.97 -2.19 -21.87
C SER A 38 2.42 -2.12 -23.33
N ILE A 39 2.25 -0.95 -23.96
CA ILE A 39 2.87 -0.62 -25.26
C ILE A 39 4.20 0.11 -25.09
N ASP A 40 4.49 0.60 -23.89
CA ASP A 40 5.71 1.35 -23.59
C ASP A 40 6.83 0.37 -23.24
N THR A 41 7.85 0.31 -24.11
CA THR A 41 8.99 -0.59 -23.93
C THR A 41 9.86 -0.17 -22.75
N ASN A 42 9.99 1.12 -22.47
CA ASN A 42 10.78 1.57 -21.32
C ASN A 42 10.13 1.14 -20.01
N TYR A 43 8.80 1.17 -19.93
CA TYR A 43 8.09 0.68 -18.74
C TYR A 43 8.28 -0.83 -18.56
N LYS A 44 8.26 -1.61 -19.65
CA LYS A 44 8.57 -3.05 -19.61
C LYS A 44 10.00 -3.32 -19.14
N ASP A 45 10.96 -2.59 -19.70
CA ASP A 45 12.38 -2.75 -19.38
C ASP A 45 12.70 -2.30 -17.95
N TRP A 46 11.95 -1.33 -17.43
CA TRP A 46 12.03 -0.91 -16.04
C TRP A 46 11.40 -1.93 -15.08
N ALA A 47 10.22 -2.47 -15.44
CA ALA A 47 9.49 -3.47 -14.67
C ALA A 47 9.92 -4.90 -15.03
N LYS A 48 11.21 -5.24 -14.87
CA LYS A 48 11.69 -6.61 -15.13
C LYS A 48 11.39 -7.59 -14.01
N ASN A 49 11.36 -7.10 -12.77
CA ASN A 49 11.19 -7.92 -11.58
C ASN A 49 9.98 -7.43 -10.79
N TYR A 50 8.81 -8.02 -11.07
CA TYR A 50 7.55 -7.57 -10.51
C TYR A 50 6.53 -8.69 -10.44
N ILE A 51 5.49 -8.46 -9.64
CA ILE A 51 4.22 -9.17 -9.72
C ILE A 51 3.10 -8.14 -9.81
N TRP A 52 2.00 -8.48 -10.47
CA TRP A 52 0.90 -7.55 -10.72
C TRP A 52 -0.45 -8.26 -10.68
N ILE A 53 -1.49 -7.53 -10.25
CA ILE A 53 -2.88 -7.97 -10.32
C ILE A 53 -3.81 -6.81 -10.69
N GLY A 54 -4.82 -7.07 -11.52
CA GLY A 54 -5.85 -6.10 -11.83
C GLY A 54 -6.94 -6.66 -12.73
N ASP A 55 -8.09 -5.99 -12.75
CA ASP A 55 -9.26 -6.40 -13.54
C ASP A 55 -9.05 -6.18 -15.05
N ASN A 56 -8.18 -5.23 -15.40
CA ASN A 56 -7.80 -4.95 -16.77
C ASN A 56 -6.36 -4.42 -16.84
N LYS A 57 -5.76 -4.48 -18.03
CA LYS A 57 -4.36 -4.09 -18.24
C LYS A 57 -4.02 -2.63 -17.90
N ASN A 58 -5.00 -1.74 -17.76
CA ASN A 58 -4.75 -0.31 -17.56
C ASN A 58 -4.81 0.10 -16.08
N LYS A 59 -5.26 -0.78 -15.16
CA LYS A 59 -5.43 -0.41 -13.76
C LYS A 59 -5.39 -1.64 -12.85
N GLY A 60 -4.43 -1.65 -11.94
CA GLY A 60 -4.23 -2.71 -10.97
C GLY A 60 -3.26 -2.31 -9.86
N LEU A 61 -2.73 -3.30 -9.18
CA LEU A 61 -1.76 -3.20 -8.11
C LEU A 61 -0.50 -3.96 -8.53
N GLY A 62 0.64 -3.29 -8.48
CA GLY A 62 1.95 -3.88 -8.78
C GLY A 62 2.90 -3.82 -7.58
N ILE A 63 3.70 -4.86 -7.41
CA ILE A 63 4.88 -4.84 -6.54
C ILE A 63 6.09 -5.04 -7.45
N PHE A 64 6.96 -4.05 -7.50
CA PHE A 64 8.19 -4.00 -8.29
C PHE A 64 9.39 -4.07 -7.36
N CYS A 65 10.45 -4.74 -7.80
CA CYS A 65 11.66 -4.92 -7.01
C CYS A 65 12.89 -4.66 -7.88
N LYS A 66 14.03 -4.28 -7.27
CA LYS A 66 15.33 -4.37 -7.96
C LYS A 66 15.58 -5.80 -8.41
N GLU A 67 16.28 -6.00 -9.53
CA GLU A 67 16.55 -7.35 -10.09
C GLU A 67 17.28 -8.30 -9.10
N VAL A 68 18.06 -7.75 -8.16
CA VAL A 68 18.75 -8.51 -7.12
C VAL A 68 17.82 -9.07 -6.03
N ILE A 69 16.61 -8.51 -5.89
CA ILE A 69 15.65 -8.96 -4.88
C ILE A 69 14.82 -10.11 -5.43
N LYS A 70 14.78 -11.22 -4.68
CA LYS A 70 13.90 -12.32 -5.01
C LYS A 70 12.48 -11.96 -4.57
N ILE A 71 11.56 -11.84 -5.52
CA ILE A 71 10.12 -11.73 -5.25
C ILE A 71 9.44 -13.02 -5.66
N SER A 72 8.57 -13.56 -4.80
CA SER A 72 7.79 -14.75 -5.10
C SER A 72 6.35 -14.52 -4.70
N ASN A 73 5.43 -14.53 -5.67
CA ASN A 73 4.00 -14.47 -5.38
C ASN A 73 3.59 -15.74 -4.61
N ASN A 74 3.25 -15.57 -3.34
CA ASN A 74 2.88 -16.66 -2.45
C ASN A 74 1.37 -16.98 -2.50
N ASN A 75 0.61 -16.28 -3.37
CA ASN A 75 -0.78 -16.55 -3.72
C ASN A 75 -1.70 -16.78 -2.52
N TRP A 76 -1.59 -15.94 -1.48
CA TRP A 76 -2.48 -16.02 -0.33
C TRP A 76 -3.94 -15.96 -0.76
N GLN A 77 -4.81 -16.62 0.01
CA GLN A 77 -6.21 -16.76 -0.34
C GLN A 77 -6.90 -15.39 -0.31
N ARG A 78 -7.53 -15.05 -1.44
CA ARG A 78 -8.26 -13.78 -1.61
C ARG A 78 -9.76 -13.96 -1.74
N GLU A 79 -10.23 -15.18 -1.96
CA GLU A 79 -11.62 -15.45 -2.39
C GLU A 79 -12.01 -14.52 -3.56
N ASN A 80 -12.97 -13.62 -3.35
CA ASN A 80 -13.45 -12.66 -4.34
C ASN A 80 -12.82 -11.25 -4.20
N LEU A 81 -11.82 -11.08 -3.34
CA LEU A 81 -11.15 -9.81 -3.10
C LEU A 81 -10.14 -9.51 -4.22
N LYS A 82 -10.30 -8.35 -4.88
CA LYS A 82 -9.61 -8.08 -6.15
C LYS A 82 -8.17 -7.59 -6.04
N HIS A 83 -7.89 -6.66 -5.13
CA HIS A 83 -6.64 -5.89 -5.14
C HIS A 83 -5.84 -6.06 -3.86
N PHE A 84 -5.55 -7.33 -3.56
CA PHE A 84 -4.55 -7.74 -2.57
C PHE A 84 -3.49 -8.53 -3.32
N LEU A 85 -2.23 -8.24 -3.06
CA LEU A 85 -1.10 -8.91 -3.70
C LEU A 85 -0.08 -9.26 -2.62
N SER A 86 0.13 -10.55 -2.40
CA SER A 86 1.03 -11.05 -1.38
C SER A 86 2.27 -11.67 -2.03
N ALA A 87 3.43 -11.34 -1.48
CA ALA A 87 4.71 -11.85 -1.94
C ALA A 87 5.57 -12.25 -0.74
N THR A 88 6.43 -13.24 -0.95
CA THR A 88 7.59 -13.46 -0.09
C THR A 88 8.80 -12.77 -0.72
N ILE A 89 9.48 -11.96 0.07
CA ILE A 89 10.66 -11.19 -0.34
C ILE A 89 11.91 -11.86 0.22
N ASN A 90 12.88 -12.17 -0.65
CA ASN A 90 14.16 -12.81 -0.32
C ASN A 90 14.04 -14.09 0.52
N ASP A 91 12.92 -14.81 0.41
CA ASP A 91 12.57 -15.96 1.26
C ASP A 91 12.60 -15.65 2.78
N ASP A 92 12.47 -14.38 3.15
CA ASP A 92 12.68 -13.89 4.51
C ASP A 92 11.38 -13.37 5.14
N PHE A 93 10.69 -12.44 4.48
CA PHE A 93 9.50 -11.79 5.01
C PHE A 93 8.38 -11.68 3.98
N ASN A 94 7.15 -11.48 4.47
CA ASN A 94 5.98 -11.33 3.63
C ASN A 94 5.68 -9.85 3.35
N LEU A 95 5.37 -9.51 2.11
CA LEU A 95 4.90 -8.20 1.70
C LEU A 95 3.49 -8.32 1.13
N ILE A 96 2.55 -7.57 1.68
CA ILE A 96 1.17 -7.50 1.23
C ILE A 96 0.92 -6.09 0.72
N GLY A 97 0.88 -5.95 -0.61
CA GLY A 97 0.34 -4.77 -1.26
C GLY A 97 -1.18 -4.79 -1.23
N LEU A 98 -1.82 -3.65 -0.99
CA LEU A 98 -3.28 -3.54 -1.10
C LEU A 98 -3.75 -2.25 -1.78
N TRP A 99 -4.95 -2.33 -2.34
CA TRP A 99 -5.72 -1.19 -2.82
C TRP A 99 -7.20 -1.43 -2.50
N ASN A 100 -7.65 -0.87 -1.38
CA ASN A 100 -9.05 -1.00 -0.96
C ASN A 100 -9.93 -0.16 -1.86
N HIS A 101 -10.82 -0.81 -2.59
CA HIS A 101 -11.79 -0.15 -3.47
C HIS A 101 -13.22 -0.41 -2.96
N HIS A 102 -14.17 0.37 -3.47
CA HIS A 102 -15.58 0.12 -3.23
C HIS A 102 -16.01 -1.19 -3.92
N ALA A 103 -16.17 -2.27 -3.17
CA ALA A 103 -16.36 -3.62 -3.70
C ALA A 103 -17.79 -3.96 -4.14
N ASN A 104 -18.60 -2.96 -4.57
CA ASN A 104 -20.04 -3.10 -4.83
C ASN A 104 -20.78 -3.92 -3.75
N SER A 105 -20.26 -3.91 -2.52
CA SER A 105 -20.81 -4.59 -1.37
C SER A 105 -21.46 -3.52 -0.49
N PRO A 106 -22.77 -3.61 -0.22
CA PRO A 106 -23.44 -2.64 0.64
C PRO A 106 -22.91 -2.64 2.08
N THR A 107 -22.30 -3.76 2.51
CA THR A 107 -21.85 -3.98 3.89
C THR A 107 -20.33 -3.79 4.05
N PHE A 108 -19.53 -4.33 3.12
CA PHE A 108 -18.06 -4.39 3.26
C PHE A 108 -17.35 -3.57 2.18
N GLY A 109 -17.68 -2.30 2.02
CA GLY A 109 -16.91 -1.39 1.17
C GLY A 109 -15.56 -1.01 1.80
N TYR A 110 -14.57 -0.70 0.97
CA TYR A 110 -13.28 -0.13 1.40
C TYR A 110 -12.58 -0.97 2.47
N ILE A 111 -12.41 -0.44 3.69
CA ILE A 111 -11.72 -1.12 4.81
C ILE A 111 -12.31 -2.49 5.16
N GLY A 112 -13.62 -2.69 4.93
CA GLY A 112 -14.25 -4.00 5.13
C GLY A 112 -13.70 -5.09 4.21
N GLN A 113 -13.12 -4.73 3.06
CA GLN A 113 -12.41 -5.69 2.20
C GLN A 113 -11.11 -6.15 2.84
N PHE A 114 -10.35 -5.24 3.43
CA PHE A 114 -9.13 -5.60 4.15
C PHE A 114 -9.43 -6.37 5.43
N TRP A 115 -10.49 -6.02 6.17
CA TRP A 115 -10.94 -6.83 7.29
C TRP A 115 -11.21 -8.29 6.89
N LYS A 116 -11.90 -8.52 5.76
CA LYS A 116 -12.09 -9.90 5.23
C LYS A 116 -10.78 -10.58 4.88
N TYR A 117 -9.88 -9.88 4.19
CA TYR A 117 -8.56 -10.42 3.85
C TYR A 117 -7.76 -10.82 5.09
N LEU A 118 -7.83 -9.98 6.14
CA LEU A 118 -7.26 -10.22 7.45
C LEU A 118 -7.86 -11.49 8.07
N GLN A 119 -9.18 -11.63 8.12
CA GLN A 119 -9.80 -12.83 8.70
C GLN A 119 -9.37 -14.14 8.01
N ILE A 120 -9.19 -14.11 6.70
CA ILE A 120 -8.77 -15.29 5.92
C ILE A 120 -7.30 -15.65 6.19
N ASN A 121 -6.43 -14.64 6.32
CA ASN A 121 -4.98 -14.83 6.27
C ASN A 121 -4.25 -14.47 7.57
N LYS A 122 -4.96 -14.14 8.67
CA LYS A 122 -4.38 -13.66 9.94
C LYS A 122 -3.23 -14.53 10.44
N SER A 123 -3.37 -15.86 10.32
CA SER A 123 -2.36 -16.84 10.73
C SER A 123 -1.10 -16.88 9.85
N LEU A 124 -1.14 -16.32 8.65
CA LEU A 124 -0.01 -16.23 7.70
C LEU A 124 0.75 -14.92 7.84
N MET A 125 0.21 -13.91 8.55
CA MET A 125 0.79 -12.58 8.71
C MET A 125 1.92 -12.52 9.75
N SER A 126 2.83 -13.48 9.73
CA SER A 126 4.09 -13.41 10.46
C SER A 126 5.16 -12.75 9.60
N LYS A 127 6.06 -11.98 10.23
CA LYS A 127 7.13 -11.25 9.52
C LYS A 127 6.59 -10.49 8.31
N ALA A 128 5.51 -9.75 8.51
CA ALA A 128 4.76 -9.15 7.40
C ALA A 128 4.93 -7.64 7.37
N ILE A 129 4.99 -7.08 6.16
CA ILE A 129 4.74 -5.66 5.88
C ILE A 129 3.47 -5.58 5.04
N ILE A 130 2.50 -4.79 5.48
CA ILE A 130 1.23 -4.54 4.79
C ILE A 130 1.21 -3.07 4.38
N ILE A 131 1.13 -2.78 3.09
CA ILE A 131 1.31 -1.43 2.58
C ILE A 131 0.39 -1.13 1.40
N GLY A 132 -0.18 0.07 1.38
CA GLY A 132 -0.99 0.50 0.25
C GLY A 132 -2.00 1.60 0.56
N ASP A 133 -2.96 1.73 -0.35
CA ASP A 133 -4.09 2.65 -0.22
C ASP A 133 -5.25 1.92 0.49
N PHE A 134 -5.46 2.25 1.75
CA PHE A 134 -6.49 1.65 2.59
C PHE A 134 -7.87 2.28 2.35
N ASN A 135 -7.96 3.43 1.66
CA ASN A 135 -9.16 4.24 1.49
C ASN A 135 -9.98 4.34 2.80
N SER A 136 -9.29 4.59 3.91
CA SER A 136 -9.86 4.54 5.24
C SER A 136 -9.03 5.36 6.22
N ASN A 137 -9.68 5.88 7.25
CA ASN A 137 -9.06 6.57 8.38
C ASN A 137 -10.05 6.51 9.54
N LYS A 138 -9.55 6.52 10.77
CA LYS A 138 -10.36 6.52 12.00
C LYS A 138 -11.37 7.66 12.08
N ILE A 139 -11.11 8.83 11.49
CA ILE A 139 -12.07 9.95 11.48
C ILE A 139 -13.41 9.59 10.79
N TRP A 140 -13.45 8.52 10.01
CA TRP A 140 -14.65 8.03 9.33
C TRP A 140 -15.29 6.80 9.97
N ASP A 141 -14.81 6.37 11.14
CA ASP A 141 -15.35 5.21 11.84
C ASP A 141 -16.85 5.34 12.10
N LYS A 142 -17.52 4.19 12.03
CA LYS A 142 -18.95 4.04 12.30
C LYS A 142 -19.11 3.06 13.45
N TRP A 143 -19.75 3.50 14.52
CA TRP A 143 -19.90 2.76 15.76
C TRP A 143 -20.66 1.43 15.59
N ASP A 144 -21.52 1.33 14.57
CA ASP A 144 -22.35 0.16 14.24
C ASP A 144 -21.64 -0.84 13.31
N ARG A 145 -20.35 -0.62 13.00
CA ARG A 145 -19.54 -1.51 12.16
C ARG A 145 -18.35 -2.01 12.95
N TRP A 146 -18.32 -3.31 13.25
CA TRP A 146 -17.19 -3.98 13.94
C TRP A 146 -15.99 -4.28 13.01
N TRP A 147 -16.00 -3.76 11.79
CA TRP A 147 -14.94 -3.87 10.78
C TRP A 147 -14.46 -2.48 10.31
N ASN A 148 -14.62 -1.47 11.16
CA ASN A 148 -14.15 -0.11 10.85
C ASN A 148 -12.61 -0.01 10.92
N HIS A 149 -12.07 1.19 10.72
CA HIS A 149 -10.62 1.38 10.69
C HIS A 149 -9.98 1.01 12.04
N SER A 150 -10.52 1.55 13.14
CA SER A 150 -10.00 1.26 14.48
C SER A 150 -10.08 -0.21 14.85
N ASP A 151 -11.14 -0.92 14.45
CA ASP A 151 -11.27 -2.35 14.70
C ASP A 151 -10.21 -3.16 13.96
N VAL A 152 -9.96 -2.83 12.68
CA VAL A 152 -8.90 -3.47 11.89
C VAL A 152 -7.52 -3.20 12.50
N VAL A 153 -7.23 -1.95 12.88
CA VAL A 153 -5.96 -1.61 13.53
C VAL A 153 -5.77 -2.40 14.82
N ARG A 154 -6.80 -2.48 15.67
CA ARG A 154 -6.75 -3.29 16.90
C ARG A 154 -6.47 -4.77 16.60
N GLU A 155 -7.13 -5.34 15.61
CA GLU A 155 -6.92 -6.75 15.24
C GLU A 155 -5.52 -7.04 14.68
N LEU A 156 -4.90 -6.05 14.02
CA LEU A 156 -3.49 -6.12 13.60
C LEU A 156 -2.55 -6.05 14.82
N GLU A 157 -2.82 -5.14 15.76
CA GLU A 157 -2.04 -4.99 16.98
C GLU A 157 -2.07 -6.27 17.84
N GLU A 158 -3.21 -6.95 17.91
CA GLU A 158 -3.37 -8.24 18.60
C GLU A 158 -2.42 -9.34 18.08
N ILE A 159 -2.00 -9.25 16.81
CA ILE A 159 -1.03 -10.17 16.20
C ILE A 159 0.38 -9.57 16.06
N GLY A 160 0.62 -8.42 16.71
CA GLY A 160 1.93 -7.76 16.71
C GLY A 160 2.24 -6.99 15.44
N ILE A 161 1.23 -6.61 14.63
CA ILE A 161 1.42 -5.76 13.46
C ILE A 161 0.99 -4.33 13.80
N ARG A 162 1.90 -3.37 13.67
CA ARG A 162 1.68 -1.97 14.04
C ARG A 162 1.88 -1.00 12.89
N SER A 163 1.31 0.19 13.02
CA SER A 163 1.42 1.25 12.01
C SER A 163 2.77 1.94 12.10
N LEU A 164 3.56 1.83 11.03
CA LEU A 164 4.89 2.42 10.96
C LEU A 164 4.87 3.95 11.07
N TYR A 165 3.86 4.60 10.48
CA TYR A 165 3.71 6.05 10.57
C TYR A 165 3.52 6.50 12.02
N HIS A 166 2.58 5.88 12.73
CA HIS A 166 2.20 6.26 14.09
C HIS A 166 3.33 6.01 15.08
N ASP A 167 4.00 4.86 14.97
CA ASP A 167 5.14 4.52 15.83
C ASP A 167 6.31 5.49 15.58
N TYR A 168 6.58 5.86 14.32
CA TYR A 168 7.69 6.76 13.96
C TYR A 168 7.44 8.23 14.33
N HIS A 169 6.24 8.74 14.08
CA HIS A 169 5.88 10.13 14.37
C HIS A 169 5.38 10.34 15.81
N ASN A 170 5.15 9.25 16.56
CA ASN A 170 4.53 9.26 17.88
C ASN A 170 3.17 10.00 17.87
N GLU A 171 2.37 9.69 16.84
CA GLU A 171 1.03 10.22 16.62
C GLU A 171 -0.02 9.16 16.91
N ARG A 172 -1.26 9.58 17.18
CA ARG A 172 -2.38 8.66 17.39
C ARG A 172 -3.14 8.45 16.10
N GLN A 173 -3.74 7.26 15.95
CA GLN A 173 -4.69 6.97 14.87
C GLN A 173 -5.76 8.07 14.79
N GLY A 174 -5.98 8.59 13.58
CA GLY A 174 -6.93 9.68 13.31
C GLY A 174 -6.45 11.09 13.68
N GLU A 175 -5.22 11.22 14.18
CA GLU A 175 -4.55 12.51 14.48
C GLU A 175 -3.35 12.74 13.54
N GLU A 176 -3.33 12.10 12.37
CA GLU A 176 -2.20 12.15 11.44
C GLU A 176 -1.98 13.59 10.93
N SER A 177 -0.80 14.16 11.21
CA SER A 177 -0.48 15.54 10.84
C SER A 177 -0.08 15.72 9.37
N VAL A 178 0.42 14.64 8.74
CA VAL A 178 0.90 14.66 7.35
C VAL A 178 -0.05 13.86 6.45
N PRO A 179 -0.73 14.48 5.49
CA PRO A 179 -1.65 13.77 4.60
C PRO A 179 -0.93 13.02 3.48
N THR A 180 -1.51 11.88 3.07
CA THR A 180 -1.06 11.09 1.93
C THR A 180 -1.93 11.31 0.70
N PHE A 181 -3.11 11.92 0.85
CA PHE A 181 -4.09 12.09 -0.21
C PHE A 181 -4.75 13.47 -0.15
N TYR A 182 -5.07 14.01 -1.32
CA TYR A 182 -5.77 15.28 -1.48
C TYR A 182 -6.92 15.10 -2.45
N LEU A 183 -8.16 15.10 -1.94
CA LEU A 183 -9.34 14.78 -2.73
C LEU A 183 -9.44 15.72 -3.96
N GLN A 184 -9.45 15.12 -5.16
CA GLN A 184 -9.48 15.86 -6.44
C GLN A 184 -8.31 16.83 -6.60
N LYS A 185 -7.14 16.50 -6.04
CA LYS A 185 -5.95 17.34 -6.00
C LYS A 185 -6.14 18.69 -5.28
N ASN A 186 -7.16 18.79 -4.41
CA ASN A 186 -7.45 20.00 -3.66
C ASN A 186 -6.69 20.01 -2.33
N VAL A 187 -5.74 20.93 -2.18
CA VAL A 187 -4.91 21.09 -0.97
C VAL A 187 -5.72 21.40 0.29
N LEU A 188 -6.96 21.89 0.15
CA LEU A 188 -7.88 22.16 1.26
C LEU A 188 -8.71 20.93 1.67
N LYS A 189 -8.54 19.79 1.00
CA LYS A 189 -9.20 18.52 1.33
C LYS A 189 -8.18 17.39 1.56
N PRO A 190 -7.26 17.54 2.53
CA PRO A 190 -6.23 16.56 2.85
C PRO A 190 -6.78 15.38 3.67
N PHE A 191 -6.25 14.19 3.44
CA PHE A 191 -6.51 12.99 4.24
C PHE A 191 -5.25 12.10 4.31
N HIS A 192 -5.15 11.30 5.36
CA HIS A 192 -4.17 10.22 5.48
C HIS A 192 -4.89 8.89 5.27
N ILE A 193 -4.68 8.25 4.13
CA ILE A 193 -5.39 7.01 3.74
C ILE A 193 -4.47 5.92 3.18
N ASP A 194 -3.22 6.25 2.93
CA ASP A 194 -2.19 5.32 2.53
C ASP A 194 -1.37 4.98 3.78
N TYR A 195 -1.19 3.70 4.09
CA TYR A 195 -0.49 3.29 5.30
C TYR A 195 0.52 2.19 5.01
N ALA A 196 1.49 2.07 5.91
CA ALA A 196 2.31 0.88 6.07
C ALA A 196 2.19 0.37 7.51
N PHE A 197 1.86 -0.91 7.63
CA PHE A 197 1.87 -1.65 8.88
C PHE A 197 2.92 -2.74 8.80
N ALA A 198 3.58 -3.07 9.90
CA ALA A 198 4.61 -4.09 9.92
C ALA A 198 4.65 -4.87 11.23
N ASP A 199 5.13 -6.10 11.15
CA ASP A 199 5.46 -6.94 12.30
C ASP A 199 6.44 -6.19 13.23
N GLU A 200 6.00 -5.92 14.46
CA GLU A 200 6.73 -5.09 15.41
C GLU A 200 8.03 -5.74 15.87
N LYS A 201 8.18 -7.06 15.77
CA LYS A 201 9.39 -7.76 16.23
C LYS A 201 10.48 -7.73 15.17
N GLU A 202 10.08 -7.82 13.90
CA GLU A 202 11.02 -7.82 12.78
C GLU A 202 11.35 -6.40 12.28
N PHE A 203 10.39 -5.47 12.36
CA PHE A 203 10.50 -4.12 11.77
C PHE A 203 10.34 -2.98 12.78
N ALA A 204 10.59 -3.24 14.07
CA ALA A 204 10.33 -2.32 15.20
C ALA A 204 10.91 -0.91 15.04
N VAL A 205 12.09 -0.81 14.42
CA VAL A 205 12.84 0.45 14.30
C VAL A 205 13.14 0.66 12.83
N ILE A 206 12.34 1.51 12.21
CA ILE A 206 12.64 2.03 10.88
C ILE A 206 13.58 3.23 11.01
N LYS A 207 14.52 3.36 10.07
CA LYS A 207 15.44 4.50 10.00
C LYS A 207 14.72 5.77 9.55
N LYS A 208 13.68 5.62 8.72
CA LYS A 208 12.99 6.75 8.11
C LYS A 208 11.57 6.41 7.69
N PHE A 209 10.66 7.35 7.93
CA PHE A 209 9.33 7.41 7.30
C PHE A 209 9.13 8.83 6.75
N GLU A 210 8.87 8.94 5.46
CA GLU A 210 8.63 10.23 4.79
C GLU A 210 7.43 10.14 3.86
N ILE A 211 6.72 11.26 3.72
CA ILE A 211 5.66 11.43 2.75
C ILE A 211 6.08 12.52 1.77
N GLY A 212 5.91 12.26 0.47
CA GLY A 212 6.27 13.19 -0.58
C GLY A 212 5.55 14.54 -0.42
N LEU A 213 6.30 15.63 -0.57
CA LEU A 213 5.75 16.98 -0.43
C LEU A 213 4.72 17.28 -1.52
N ASN A 214 3.58 17.86 -1.11
CA ASN A 214 2.47 18.20 -2.00
C ASN A 214 2.91 18.94 -3.28
N ASN A 215 3.72 19.99 -3.13
CA ASN A 215 4.18 20.83 -4.25
C ASN A 215 4.95 20.05 -5.34
N ASN A 216 5.54 18.90 -5.00
CA ASN A 216 6.30 18.08 -5.95
C ASN A 216 5.40 17.04 -6.64
N TRP A 217 4.42 16.49 -5.91
CA TRP A 217 3.72 15.26 -6.30
C TRP A 217 2.26 15.46 -6.73
N ILE A 218 1.59 16.52 -6.29
CA ILE A 218 0.16 16.74 -6.54
C ILE A 218 -0.21 16.85 -8.03
N GLN A 219 0.73 17.34 -8.84
CA GLN A 219 0.56 17.38 -10.29
C GLN A 219 0.45 15.98 -10.92
N TRP A 220 1.11 14.98 -10.33
CA TRP A 220 1.22 13.62 -10.86
C TRP A 220 0.12 12.69 -10.35
N SER A 221 -0.27 12.81 -9.08
CA SER A 221 -1.33 12.05 -8.44
C SER A 221 -1.97 12.89 -7.33
N ASP A 222 -3.22 12.60 -6.99
CA ASP A 222 -3.84 13.08 -5.74
C ASP A 222 -3.26 12.41 -4.49
N HIS A 223 -2.52 11.32 -4.65
CA HIS A 223 -1.75 10.70 -3.58
C HIS A 223 -0.28 11.11 -3.60
N MET A 224 0.32 11.19 -2.42
CA MET A 224 1.73 11.44 -2.19
C MET A 224 2.45 10.10 -1.96
N PRO A 225 3.68 9.92 -2.47
CA PRO A 225 4.42 8.69 -2.22
C PRO A 225 4.83 8.60 -0.74
N ILE A 226 4.72 7.42 -0.15
CA ILE A 226 5.29 7.07 1.15
C ILE A 226 6.66 6.44 0.91
N LEU A 227 7.65 6.87 1.68
CA LEU A 227 9.03 6.38 1.63
C LEU A 227 9.42 5.84 2.99
N ILE A 228 9.87 4.59 3.01
CA ILE A 228 10.23 3.88 4.24
C ILE A 228 11.65 3.34 4.07
N GLU A 229 12.49 3.57 5.07
CA GLU A 229 13.79 2.93 5.17
C GLU A 229 13.81 2.06 6.42
N ILE A 230 13.91 0.74 6.23
CA ILE A 230 14.13 -0.26 7.28
C ILE A 230 15.62 -0.58 7.41
#